data_AF-A0AAJ1XX80-F1
#
_entry.id   AF-A0AAJ1XX80-F1
#
_cell.length_a   1.000
_cell.length_b   1.000
_cell.length_c   1.000
_cell.angle_alpha   90.00
_cell.angle_beta   90.00
_cell.angle_gamma   90.00
#
_symmetry.space_group_name_H-M   'P 1'
#
loop_
_entity.id
_entity.type
_entity.pdbx_description
1 polymer ?
#
loop_
_entity_poly.entity_id
_entity_poly.type
_entity_poly.pdbx_seq_one_letter_code
_entity_poly.pdbx_strand_id
1 'polypeptide(L)'
;MIILFIWENDLDTTFYIVKIEKDEKFILRVPPIHKLSKFVQNNQWNSLIEELRKLSSYEVTEYIIIKKAMLFSYLFEDDKEIVISNQSERHLIDQNGKEWFLPKGKVAVNQEVLSEYLRFSHSDAERSFEHQEHIFRLTKIKLLKDKNPLKLQKQLKQLKKATTTSFSIKSLSKLLLIYTATENKKFDRKTIKVNQE
;
A
#
# COMPACT_ATOMS: atom_id res chain seq x y z
N MET A 1 7.54 -8.37 -14.93
CA MET A 1 8.29 -7.68 -13.85
C MET A 1 7.55 -7.94 -12.56
N ILE A 2 8.24 -8.38 -11.52
CA ILE A 2 7.60 -8.77 -10.25
C ILE A 2 8.16 -7.86 -9.16
N ILE A 3 7.28 -7.10 -8.53
CA ILE A 3 7.62 -6.05 -7.58
C ILE A 3 7.04 -6.43 -6.23
N LEU A 4 7.86 -6.42 -5.19
CA LEU A 4 7.40 -6.51 -3.81
C LEU A 4 7.10 -5.11 -3.29
N PHE A 5 5.83 -4.82 -3.06
CA PHE A 5 5.40 -3.60 -2.39
C PHE A 5 5.06 -3.92 -0.93
N ILE A 6 5.72 -3.24 0.00
CA ILE A 6 5.57 -3.41 1.45
C ILE A 6 4.94 -2.16 2.03
N TRP A 7 3.77 -2.32 2.65
CA TRP A 7 3.19 -1.31 3.52
C TRP A 7 3.65 -1.58 4.95
N GLU A 8 4.71 -0.90 5.36
CA GLU A 8 5.32 -1.07 6.67
C GLU A 8 4.46 -0.38 7.75
N ASN A 9 3.97 -1.20 8.67
CA ASN A 9 3.11 -0.79 9.78
C ASN A 9 3.31 -1.73 10.98
N ASP A 10 4.56 -1.82 11.44
CA ASP A 10 4.96 -2.70 12.54
C ASP A 10 4.50 -4.15 12.33
N LEU A 11 3.79 -4.73 13.30
CA LEU A 11 3.28 -6.10 13.22
C LEU A 11 2.19 -6.26 12.15
N ASP A 12 1.46 -5.18 11.84
CA ASP A 12 0.42 -5.10 10.81
C ASP A 12 0.98 -4.78 9.42
N THR A 13 2.28 -4.98 9.21
CA THR A 13 2.91 -4.85 7.89
C THR A 13 2.24 -5.79 6.89
N THR A 14 1.82 -5.25 5.74
CA THR A 14 1.21 -6.03 4.65
C THR A 14 2.11 -6.03 3.42
N PHE A 15 1.96 -7.06 2.60
CA PHE A 15 2.79 -7.25 1.42
C PHE A 15 1.93 -7.43 0.17
N TYR A 16 2.42 -6.89 -0.93
CA TYR A 16 1.80 -6.98 -2.23
C TYR A 16 2.85 -7.44 -3.22
N ILE A 17 2.67 -8.60 -3.84
CA ILE A 17 3.50 -9.04 -4.96
C ILE A 17 2.78 -8.64 -6.24
N VAL A 18 3.31 -7.62 -6.89
CA VAL A 18 2.74 -7.01 -8.09
C VAL A 18 3.48 -7.53 -9.31
N LYS A 19 2.78 -8.33 -10.12
CA LYS A 19 3.27 -8.81 -11.41
C LYS A 19 2.72 -7.91 -12.52
N ILE A 20 3.63 -7.28 -13.26
CA ILE A 20 3.30 -6.45 -14.43
C ILE A 20 4.13 -6.94 -15.61
N GLU A 21 3.46 -7.52 -16.59
CA GLU A 21 4.01 -8.03 -17.83
C GLU A 21 3.19 -7.52 -19.01
N LYS A 22 3.67 -7.72 -20.25
CA LYS A 22 2.99 -7.23 -21.46
C LYS A 22 1.54 -7.68 -21.52
N ASP A 23 1.27 -8.90 -21.05
CA ASP A 23 -0.05 -9.50 -21.17
C ASP A 23 -0.83 -9.64 -19.87
N GLU A 24 -0.17 -9.43 -18.72
CA GLU A 24 -0.72 -9.75 -17.41
C GLU A 24 -0.44 -8.63 -16.39
N LYS A 25 -1.48 -8.31 -15.62
CA LYS A 25 -1.40 -7.44 -14.44
C LYS A 25 -2.04 -8.17 -13.27
N PHE A 26 -1.24 -8.52 -12.28
CA PHE A 26 -1.71 -9.30 -11.14
C PHE A 26 -1.15 -8.75 -9.83
N ILE A 27 -1.96 -8.79 -8.78
CA ILE A 27 -1.58 -8.43 -7.42
C ILE A 27 -1.91 -9.62 -6.52
N LEU A 28 -0.87 -10.18 -5.90
CA LEU A 28 -1.02 -11.09 -4.77
C LEU A 28 -0.90 -10.29 -3.47
N ARG A 29 -1.97 -10.27 -2.69
CA ARG A 29 -2.04 -9.63 -1.37
C ARG A 29 -1.67 -10.66 -0.31
N VAL A 30 -0.74 -10.30 0.56
CA VAL A 30 -0.30 -11.14 1.69
C VAL A 30 -0.66 -10.38 2.97
N PRO A 31 -1.58 -10.93 3.80
CA PRO A 31 -1.97 -10.29 5.06
C PRO A 31 -0.77 -10.24 6.01
N PRO A 32 -0.87 -9.51 7.14
CA PRO A 32 0.20 -9.47 8.12
C PRO A 32 0.54 -10.87 8.64
N ILE A 33 1.82 -11.22 8.52
CA ILE A 33 2.41 -12.44 9.06
C ILE A 33 3.55 -11.99 9.98
N HIS A 34 3.44 -12.28 11.27
CA HIS A 34 4.37 -11.82 12.31
C HIS A 34 5.85 -12.04 11.95
N LYS A 35 6.17 -13.24 11.43
CA LYS A 35 7.51 -13.60 10.98
C LYS A 35 8.03 -12.66 9.87
N LEU A 36 7.20 -12.36 8.87
CA LEU A 36 7.56 -11.46 7.77
C LEU A 36 7.73 -10.01 8.25
N SER A 37 6.83 -9.54 9.12
CA SER A 37 6.92 -8.21 9.73
C SER A 37 8.24 -8.03 10.49
N LYS A 38 8.67 -9.04 11.26
CA LYS A 38 9.97 -9.04 11.94
C LYS A 38 11.15 -8.97 10.99
N PHE A 39 11.10 -9.68 9.85
CA PHE A 39 12.17 -9.60 8.86
C PHE A 39 12.33 -8.18 8.29
N VAL A 40 11.22 -7.47 8.05
CA VAL A 40 11.24 -6.06 7.61
C VAL A 40 11.87 -5.18 8.69
N GLN A 41 11.41 -5.29 9.94
CA GLN A 41 11.92 -4.48 11.07
C GLN A 41 13.42 -4.70 11.33
N ASN A 42 13.91 -5.94 11.15
CA ASN A 42 15.30 -6.32 11.38
C ASN A 42 16.19 -6.22 10.13
N ASN A 43 15.69 -5.68 9.01
CA ASN A 43 16.39 -5.61 7.72
C ASN A 43 16.90 -6.97 7.20
N GLN A 44 16.20 -8.06 7.48
CA GLN A 44 16.54 -9.43 7.05
C GLN A 44 16.01 -9.73 5.65
N TRP A 45 16.45 -8.95 4.65
CA TRP A 45 15.90 -8.94 3.29
C TRP A 45 15.97 -10.29 2.57
N ASN A 46 17.10 -11.00 2.68
CA ASN A 46 17.25 -12.31 2.02
C ASN A 46 16.23 -13.32 2.57
N SER A 47 16.06 -13.37 3.89
CA SER A 47 15.07 -14.24 4.55
C SER A 47 13.64 -13.86 4.18
N LEU A 48 13.34 -12.56 4.09
CA LEU A 48 12.03 -12.08 3.64
C LEU A 48 11.72 -12.54 2.21
N ILE A 49 12.64 -12.32 1.28
CA ILE A 49 12.47 -12.70 -0.13
C ILE A 49 12.30 -14.21 -0.27
N GLU A 50 13.10 -14.99 0.46
CA GLU A 50 13.00 -16.46 0.43
C GLU A 50 11.63 -16.96 0.93
N GLU A 51 11.16 -16.42 2.06
CA GLU A 51 9.87 -16.80 2.63
C GLU A 51 8.70 -16.39 1.72
N LEU A 52 8.74 -15.18 1.16
CA LEU A 52 7.74 -14.73 0.19
C LEU A 52 7.76 -15.55 -1.10
N ARG A 53 8.94 -15.97 -1.56
CA ARG A 53 9.08 -16.89 -2.70
C ARG A 53 8.42 -18.23 -2.41
N LYS A 54 8.61 -18.79 -1.21
CA LYS A 54 7.93 -20.04 -0.78
C LYS A 54 6.41 -19.87 -0.77
N LEU A 55 5.89 -18.75 -0.27
CA LEU A 55 4.45 -18.48 -0.19
C LEU A 55 3.79 -18.22 -1.55
N SER A 56 4.50 -17.58 -2.48
CA SER A 56 3.92 -17.06 -3.71
C SER A 56 4.37 -17.76 -4.98
N SER A 57 5.46 -18.53 -4.91
CA SER A 57 6.21 -19.06 -6.06
C SER A 57 6.74 -18.00 -7.03
N TYR A 58 6.69 -16.71 -6.65
CA TYR A 58 7.21 -15.62 -7.46
C TYR A 58 8.63 -15.24 -7.05
N GLU A 59 9.44 -14.90 -8.05
CA GLU A 59 10.77 -14.34 -7.86
C GLU A 59 10.69 -12.81 -7.96
N VAL A 60 10.91 -12.15 -6.82
CA VAL A 60 10.86 -10.68 -6.73
C VAL A 60 12.09 -10.09 -7.41
N THR A 61 11.85 -9.18 -8.36
CA THR A 61 12.91 -8.49 -9.10
C THR A 61 13.23 -7.11 -8.54
N GLU A 62 12.25 -6.46 -7.91
CA GLU A 62 12.39 -5.14 -7.33
C GLU A 62 11.49 -5.01 -6.10
N TYR A 63 11.80 -4.06 -5.21
CA TYR A 63 10.94 -3.76 -4.07
C TYR A 63 10.72 -2.26 -3.86
N ILE A 64 9.61 -1.97 -3.18
CA ILE A 64 9.20 -0.66 -2.70
C ILE A 64 8.67 -0.85 -1.29
N ILE A 65 9.13 -0.04 -0.35
CA ILE A 65 8.68 -0.03 1.05
C ILE A 65 8.16 1.37 1.34
N ILE A 66 6.93 1.47 1.80
CA ILE A 66 6.34 2.73 2.26
C ILE A 66 5.92 2.55 3.71
N LYS A 67 6.42 3.42 4.58
CA LYS A 67 6.00 3.50 5.98
C LYS A 67 4.65 4.19 6.11
N LYS A 68 3.70 3.58 6.83
CA LYS A 68 2.37 4.17 7.10
C LYS A 68 2.47 5.61 7.59
N ALA A 69 3.31 5.85 8.60
CA ALA A 69 3.51 7.18 9.20
C ALA A 69 3.97 8.23 8.18
N MET A 70 4.88 7.86 7.27
CA MET A 70 5.41 8.78 6.27
C MET A 70 4.38 9.07 5.18
N LEU A 71 3.58 8.08 4.78
CA LEU A 71 2.49 8.31 3.83
C LEU A 71 1.40 9.19 4.44
N PHE A 72 1.09 9.00 5.72
CA PHE A 72 0.15 9.85 6.45
C PHE A 72 0.65 11.31 6.47
N SER A 73 1.92 11.52 6.84
CA SER A 73 2.54 12.86 6.78
C SER A 73 2.41 13.50 5.39
N TYR A 74 2.58 12.73 4.31
CA TYR A 74 2.37 13.23 2.95
C TYR A 74 0.91 13.57 2.66
N LEU A 75 -0.04 12.72 3.06
CA LEU A 75 -1.46 12.92 2.79
C LEU A 75 -2.04 14.14 3.54
N PHE A 76 -1.59 14.38 4.76
CA PHE A 76 -2.07 15.48 5.62
C PHE A 76 -1.17 16.73 5.63
N GLU A 77 -0.17 16.84 4.76
CA GLU A 77 0.80 17.96 4.80
C GLU A 77 0.14 19.36 4.86
N ASP A 78 -0.84 19.60 4.00
CA ASP A 78 -1.53 20.89 3.88
C ASP A 78 -2.97 20.85 4.45
N ASP A 79 -3.45 19.66 4.83
CA ASP A 79 -4.86 19.39 5.13
C ASP A 79 -4.98 18.74 6.50
N LYS A 80 -5.90 19.24 7.35
CA LYS A 80 -6.22 18.58 8.64
C LYS A 80 -7.04 17.30 8.46
N GLU A 81 -7.72 17.19 7.32
CA GLU A 81 -8.62 16.10 6.99
C GLU A 81 -8.45 15.72 5.52
N ILE A 82 -8.63 14.44 5.21
CA ILE A 82 -8.70 13.96 3.83
C ILE A 82 -10.07 13.35 3.57
N VAL A 83 -10.52 13.42 2.31
CA VAL A 83 -11.79 12.79 1.92
C VAL A 83 -11.54 11.36 1.45
N ILE A 84 -12.08 10.40 2.19
CA ILE A 84 -12.16 8.98 1.79
C ILE A 84 -13.54 8.65 1.23
N SER A 85 -13.65 7.55 0.50
CA SER A 85 -14.91 7.06 -0.06
C SER A 85 -15.23 5.67 0.49
N ASN A 86 -16.23 5.61 1.36
CA ASN A 86 -16.72 4.37 1.95
C ASN A 86 -17.74 3.68 1.04
N GLN A 87 -17.55 2.38 0.84
CA GLN A 87 -18.51 1.55 0.09
C GLN A 87 -19.75 1.19 0.91
N SER A 88 -19.62 1.16 2.24
CA SER A 88 -20.66 0.86 3.21
C SER A 88 -20.47 1.72 4.47
N GLU A 89 -21.50 1.81 5.29
CA GLU A 89 -21.38 2.41 6.63
C GLU A 89 -20.40 1.63 7.50
N ARG A 90 -19.73 2.32 8.43
CA ARG A 90 -18.75 1.73 9.34
C ARG A 90 -18.83 2.32 10.74
N HIS A 91 -18.67 1.43 11.70
CA HIS A 91 -18.43 1.76 13.09
C HIS A 91 -16.99 1.37 13.41
N LEU A 92 -16.18 2.36 13.75
CA LEU A 92 -14.80 2.18 14.17
C LEU A 92 -14.74 2.38 15.68
N ILE A 93 -13.97 1.53 16.36
CA ILE A 93 -13.75 1.63 17.80
C ILE A 93 -12.24 1.45 18.03
N ASP A 94 -11.60 2.42 18.68
CA ASP A 94 -10.20 2.29 19.04
C ASP A 94 -10.00 1.38 20.26
N GLN A 95 -8.74 1.22 20.69
CA GLN A 95 -8.39 0.42 21.86
C GLN A 95 -8.89 1.01 23.19
N ASN A 96 -9.25 2.29 23.22
CA ASN A 96 -9.75 3.00 24.40
C ASN A 96 -11.29 3.09 24.43
N GLY A 97 -11.99 2.49 23.46
CA GLY A 97 -13.45 2.54 23.34
C GLY A 97 -13.99 3.82 22.72
N LYS A 98 -13.14 4.68 22.13
CA LYS A 98 -13.59 5.83 21.37
C LYS A 98 -14.20 5.37 20.05
N GLU A 99 -15.41 5.84 19.77
CA GLU A 99 -16.20 5.39 18.63
C GLU A 99 -16.30 6.46 17.54
N TRP A 100 -16.28 6.01 16.28
CA TRP A 100 -16.59 6.83 15.11
C TRP A 100 -17.57 6.12 14.19
N PHE A 101 -18.54 6.88 13.70
CA PHE A 101 -19.50 6.43 12.71
C PHE A 101 -19.17 7.07 11.37
N LEU A 102 -18.78 6.26 10.39
CA LEU A 102 -18.48 6.72 9.05
C LEU A 102 -19.62 6.29 8.10
N PRO A 103 -20.38 7.23 7.54
CA PRO A 103 -21.45 6.88 6.61
C PRO A 103 -20.89 6.34 5.29
N LYS A 104 -21.76 5.71 4.50
CA LYS A 104 -21.47 5.35 3.10
C LYS A 104 -21.26 6.62 2.27
N GLY A 105 -20.31 6.59 1.34
CA GLY A 105 -20.00 7.72 0.46
C GLY A 105 -18.74 8.48 0.88
N LYS A 106 -18.66 9.76 0.49
CA LYS A 106 -17.49 10.60 0.75
C LYS A 106 -17.52 11.13 2.18
N VAL A 107 -16.45 10.90 2.94
CA VAL A 107 -16.33 11.31 4.34
C VAL A 107 -14.98 11.97 4.56
N ALA A 108 -14.97 13.13 5.20
CA ALA A 108 -13.74 13.77 5.66
C ALA A 108 -13.26 13.09 6.95
N VAL A 109 -11.99 12.68 6.98
CA VAL A 109 -11.39 11.99 8.12
C VAL A 109 -10.06 12.63 8.47
N ASN A 110 -9.82 12.80 9.77
CA ASN A 110 -8.51 13.21 10.27
C ASN A 110 -7.55 12.01 10.34
N GLN A 111 -6.31 12.26 10.77
CA GLN A 111 -5.28 11.23 10.84
C GLN A 111 -5.59 10.09 11.82
N GLU A 112 -6.25 10.41 12.95
CA GLU A 112 -6.65 9.43 13.97
C GLU A 112 -7.69 8.45 13.41
N VAL A 113 -8.76 8.98 12.84
CA VAL A 113 -9.84 8.20 12.20
C VAL A 113 -9.29 7.38 11.03
N LEU A 114 -8.39 7.95 10.22
CA LEU A 114 -7.76 7.21 9.14
C LEU A 114 -6.89 6.04 9.65
N SER A 115 -6.22 6.22 10.80
CA SER A 115 -5.42 5.14 11.39
C SER A 115 -6.28 3.93 11.75
N GLU A 116 -7.41 4.17 12.41
CA GLU A 116 -8.38 3.11 12.78
C GLU A 116 -9.09 2.53 11.54
N TYR A 117 -9.44 3.36 10.56
CA TYR A 117 -10.00 2.90 9.29
C TYR A 117 -9.10 1.91 8.54
N LEU A 118 -7.78 2.05 8.69
CA LEU A 118 -6.76 1.19 8.08
C LEU A 118 -6.24 0.08 9.00
N ARG A 119 -6.80 -0.07 10.21
CA ARG A 119 -6.44 -1.18 11.10
C ARG A 119 -6.75 -2.50 10.41
N PHE A 120 -5.77 -3.38 10.35
CA PHE A 120 -5.94 -4.63 9.60
C PHE A 120 -6.85 -5.58 10.38
N SER A 121 -7.80 -6.20 9.68
CA SER A 121 -8.65 -7.25 10.24
C SER A 121 -8.43 -8.56 9.49
N HIS A 122 -7.91 -9.57 10.18
CA HIS A 122 -7.73 -10.91 9.59
C HIS A 122 -9.07 -11.60 9.27
N SER A 123 -10.15 -11.29 10.01
CA SER A 123 -11.49 -11.82 9.71
C SER A 123 -12.11 -11.19 8.46
N ASP A 124 -11.62 -10.01 8.05
CA ASP A 124 -12.08 -9.28 6.86
C ASP A 124 -10.88 -8.72 6.07
N ALA A 125 -9.97 -9.62 5.68
CA ALA A 125 -8.71 -9.28 5.04
C ALA A 125 -8.93 -8.58 3.69
N GLU A 126 -9.88 -9.07 2.87
CA GLU A 126 -10.20 -8.47 1.57
C GLU A 126 -10.55 -6.99 1.71
N ARG A 127 -11.42 -6.66 2.67
CA ARG A 127 -11.84 -5.28 2.89
C ARG A 127 -10.70 -4.43 3.47
N SER A 128 -9.85 -5.00 4.31
CA SER A 128 -8.63 -4.33 4.80
C SER A 128 -7.71 -3.94 3.62
N PHE A 129 -7.54 -4.82 2.63
CA PHE A 129 -6.78 -4.53 1.42
C PHE A 129 -7.46 -3.48 0.54
N GLU A 130 -8.78 -3.53 0.37
CA GLU A 130 -9.53 -2.52 -0.39
C GLU A 130 -9.34 -1.11 0.19
N HIS A 131 -9.32 -0.99 1.51
CA HIS A 131 -9.08 0.27 2.21
C HIS A 131 -7.66 0.78 1.95
N GLN A 132 -6.65 -0.06 2.09
CA GLN A 132 -5.26 0.32 1.79
C GLN A 132 -5.09 0.74 0.32
N GLU A 133 -5.67 -0.02 -0.62
CA GLU A 133 -5.68 0.31 -2.04
C GLU A 133 -6.40 1.62 -2.36
N HIS A 134 -7.44 1.95 -1.60
CA HIS A 134 -8.09 3.25 -1.70
C HIS A 134 -7.13 4.38 -1.32
N ILE A 135 -6.35 4.22 -0.26
CA ILE A 135 -5.36 5.21 0.18
C ILE A 135 -4.20 5.35 -0.80
N PHE A 136 -3.73 4.25 -1.41
CA PHE A 136 -2.77 4.33 -2.52
C PHE A 136 -3.30 5.15 -3.68
N ARG A 137 -4.57 4.98 -4.02
CA ARG A 137 -5.22 5.73 -5.10
C ARG A 137 -5.33 7.21 -4.76
N LEU A 138 -5.72 7.55 -3.53
CA LEU A 138 -5.75 8.95 -3.06
C LEU A 138 -4.36 9.59 -3.12
N THR A 139 -3.33 8.85 -2.72
CA THR A 139 -1.93 9.29 -2.82
C THR A 139 -1.55 9.60 -4.27
N LYS A 140 -1.86 8.68 -5.20
CA LYS A 140 -1.66 8.88 -6.64
C LYS A 140 -2.40 10.13 -7.14
N ILE A 141 -3.65 10.30 -6.74
CA ILE A 141 -4.46 11.46 -7.15
C ILE A 141 -3.85 12.76 -6.62
N LYS A 142 -3.45 12.82 -5.33
CA LYS A 142 -2.80 13.99 -4.73
C LYS A 142 -1.53 14.37 -5.48
N LEU A 143 -0.68 13.37 -5.78
CA LEU A 143 0.57 13.56 -6.53
C LEU A 143 0.33 14.11 -7.94
N LEU A 144 -0.71 13.62 -8.63
CA LEU A 144 -1.00 13.99 -10.03
C LEU A 144 -1.91 15.22 -10.17
N LYS A 145 -2.49 15.72 -9.06
CA LYS A 145 -3.38 16.89 -9.06
C LYS A 145 -2.62 18.17 -9.39
N ASP A 146 -1.37 18.29 -8.93
CA ASP A 146 -0.58 19.49 -9.12
C ASP A 146 0.18 19.46 -10.44
N LYS A 147 -0.17 20.37 -11.36
CA LYS A 147 0.50 20.53 -12.65
C LYS A 147 1.75 21.41 -12.55
N ASN A 148 1.99 22.07 -11.42
CA ASN A 148 3.16 22.91 -11.23
C ASN A 148 4.43 22.05 -11.05
N PRO A 149 5.44 22.16 -11.94
CA PRO A 149 6.62 21.31 -11.89
C PRO A 149 7.43 21.42 -10.59
N LEU A 150 7.50 22.61 -9.97
CA LEU A 150 8.24 22.83 -8.72
C LEU A 150 7.54 22.16 -7.54
N LYS A 151 6.21 22.26 -7.48
CA LYS A 151 5.41 21.59 -6.45
C LYS A 151 5.43 20.08 -6.62
N LEU A 152 5.32 19.58 -7.85
CA LEU A 152 5.49 18.16 -8.18
C LEU A 152 6.86 17.65 -7.72
N GLN A 153 7.94 18.39 -8.00
CA GLN A 153 9.28 18.02 -7.55
C GLN A 153 9.39 17.97 -6.01
N LYS A 154 8.78 18.92 -5.28
CA LYS A 154 8.72 18.93 -3.81
C LYS A 154 7.99 17.68 -3.30
N GLN A 155 6.81 17.38 -3.84
CA GLN A 155 6.00 16.22 -3.47
C GLN A 155 6.73 14.90 -3.77
N LEU A 156 7.40 14.79 -4.93
CA LEU A 156 8.21 13.63 -5.28
C LEU A 156 9.40 13.44 -4.32
N LYS A 157 10.06 14.53 -3.91
CA LYS A 157 11.14 14.46 -2.91
C LYS A 157 10.64 13.93 -1.57
N GLN A 158 9.47 14.37 -1.11
CA GLN A 158 8.87 13.86 0.13
C GLN A 158 8.45 12.40 0.02
N LEU A 159 7.78 12.02 -1.07
CA LEU A 159 7.41 10.63 -1.30
C LEU A 159 8.66 9.74 -1.39
N LYS A 160 9.74 10.22 -2.01
CA LYS A 160 11.03 9.52 -2.02
C LYS A 160 11.64 9.37 -0.63
N LYS A 161 11.50 10.36 0.27
CA LYS A 161 11.92 10.21 1.68
C LYS A 161 11.07 9.17 2.42
N ALA A 162 9.80 9.03 2.04
CA ALA A 162 8.87 8.06 2.59
C ALA A 162 9.06 6.65 2.04
N THR A 163 9.87 6.49 0.98
CA THR A 163 9.96 5.27 0.18
C THR A 163 11.38 4.72 0.15
N THR A 164 11.57 3.48 0.58
CA THR A 164 12.80 2.73 0.32
C THR A 164 12.58 1.84 -0.90
N THR A 165 13.51 1.81 -1.86
CA THR A 165 13.31 1.06 -3.10
C THR A 165 14.63 0.58 -3.72
N SER A 166 14.60 -0.59 -4.37
CA SER A 166 15.70 -1.11 -5.19
C SER A 166 15.70 -0.61 -6.63
N PHE A 167 14.65 0.11 -7.04
CA PHE A 167 14.44 0.46 -8.44
C PHE A 167 15.60 1.28 -9.01
N SER A 168 16.26 0.71 -10.02
CA SER A 168 17.21 1.44 -10.88
C SER A 168 16.46 2.29 -11.92
N ILE A 169 17.14 3.28 -12.50
CA ILE A 169 16.61 4.06 -13.64
C ILE A 169 16.21 3.13 -14.80
N LYS A 170 17.02 2.10 -15.08
CA LYS A 170 16.74 1.10 -16.11
C LYS A 170 15.46 0.32 -15.79
N SER A 171 15.28 -0.08 -14.54
CA SER A 171 14.08 -0.80 -14.08
C SER A 171 12.83 0.07 -14.16
N LEU A 172 12.93 1.36 -13.82
CA LEU A 172 11.85 2.34 -13.96
C LEU A 172 11.47 2.55 -15.44
N SER A 173 12.44 2.69 -16.34
CA SER A 173 12.17 2.81 -17.78
C SER A 173 11.47 1.56 -18.33
N LYS A 174 11.90 0.35 -17.91
CA LYS A 174 11.24 -0.89 -18.27
C LYS A 174 9.80 -0.95 -17.74
N LEU A 175 9.59 -0.55 -16.48
CA LEU A 175 8.25 -0.50 -15.89
C LEU A 175 7.34 0.47 -16.66
N LEU A 176 7.83 1.65 -17.04
CA LEU A 176 7.07 2.65 -17.80
C LEU A 176 6.63 2.10 -19.17
N LEU A 177 7.52 1.43 -19.88
CA LEU A 177 7.22 0.79 -21.17
C LEU A 177 6.13 -0.29 -21.04
N ILE A 178 6.23 -1.15 -20.00
CA ILE A 178 5.22 -2.19 -19.78
C ILE A 178 3.89 -1.56 -19.35
N TYR A 179 3.92 -0.57 -18.45
CA TYR A 179 2.72 0.06 -17.91
C TYR A 179 1.91 0.78 -18.99
N THR A 180 2.58 1.52 -19.88
CA THR A 180 1.95 2.19 -21.03
C THR A 180 1.35 1.17 -22.01
N ALA A 181 2.07 0.10 -22.34
CA ALA A 181 1.54 -0.97 -23.20
C ALA A 181 0.32 -1.70 -22.62
N THR A 182 0.10 -1.60 -21.31
CA THR A 182 -0.95 -2.32 -20.59
C THR A 182 -1.95 -1.40 -19.91
N GLU A 183 -1.98 -0.10 -20.22
CA GLU A 183 -2.72 0.93 -19.48
C GLU A 183 -4.21 0.56 -19.28
N ASN A 184 -4.85 0.00 -20.31
CA ASN A 184 -6.26 -0.39 -20.28
C ASN A 184 -6.57 -1.72 -19.57
N LYS A 185 -5.55 -2.51 -19.22
CA LYS A 185 -5.75 -3.78 -18.50
C LYS A 185 -5.94 -3.52 -17.01
N LYS A 186 -6.99 -4.12 -16.43
CA LYS A 186 -7.23 -4.13 -14.98
C LYS A 186 -6.26 -5.10 -14.31
N PHE A 187 -5.96 -4.85 -13.03
CA PHE A 187 -5.25 -5.81 -12.21
C PHE A 187 -6.21 -6.90 -11.74
N ASP A 188 -5.84 -8.15 -11.97
CA ASP A 188 -6.39 -9.29 -11.24
C ASP A 188 -5.80 -9.33 -9.84
N ARG A 189 -6.57 -9.83 -8.88
CA ARG A 189 -6.22 -9.77 -7.46
C ARG A 189 -6.50 -11.11 -6.80
N LYS A 190 -5.59 -11.52 -5.92
CA LYS A 190 -5.77 -12.67 -5.05
C LYS A 190 -5.19 -12.35 -3.69
N THR A 191 -5.86 -12.78 -2.63
CA THR A 191 -5.32 -12.73 -1.27
C THR A 191 -4.90 -14.11 -0.82
N ILE A 192 -3.69 -14.22 -0.25
CA ILE A 192 -3.24 -15.47 0.38
C ILE A 192 -4.06 -15.69 1.65
N LYS A 193 -4.66 -16.87 1.76
CA LYS A 193 -5.22 -17.34 3.03
C LYS A 193 -4.07 -17.85 3.89
N VAL A 194 -3.83 -17.18 5.02
CA VAL A 194 -2.84 -17.62 6.01
C VAL A 194 -3.61 -18.31 7.11
N ASN A 195 -3.32 -19.59 7.34
CA ASN A 195 -3.78 -20.26 8.55
C ASN A 195 -3.01 -19.65 9.71
N GLN A 196 -3.71 -19.06 10.67
CA GLN A 196 -3.08 -18.60 11.90
C GLN A 196 -2.70 -19.86 12.70
N GLU A 197 -1.43 -20.24 12.67
CA GLU A 197 -0.82 -21.12 13.68
C GLU A 197 -0.48 -20.31 14.94
#